data_AF-A0A6I1EHT4-F1
#
_entry.id   AF-A0A6I1EHT4-F1
#
_cell.length_a   1.000
_cell.length_b   1.000
_cell.length_c   1.000
_cell.angle_alpha   90.00
_cell.angle_beta   90.00
_cell.angle_gamma   90.00
#
_symmetry.space_group_name_H-M   'P 1'
#
loop_
_entity.id
_entity.type
_entity.pdbx_description
1 polymer ?
#
loop_
_entity_poly.entity_id
_entity_poly.type
_entity_poly.pdbx_seq_one_letter_code
_entity_poly.pdbx_strand_id
1 'polypeptide(L)'
;MKEICNELFLAVEKDNLNEIMNFRENALRNQYDEQLCADILSICESYLARNFQYTFINQDGKNAIKNYCFRLRVKDSLNYRISIQLSGSINSAFLVKNKTLVEVEICNSIIEINEDLNQLDGILLDGDFYKLNKVEIPSVMFGKDDWLFLINDRNDSLGQYSGKRFISNEEIERWSQFLSETKKIKNLKVIIAPSKETVFNKFYPYAGFDSKILLQLKKVDRSTNIVVDPTQALQKDSRSYSKTDTHWSFYGAFIALKEAFPDLIEGTNFKFVTGQKVGDIGSKFLPNLKSDFEYILNPEDSKYKIFDNFLSQDGHISVYHNEAASSKYKVVLFGDSFSRFFYPILCKTFRRVVCIRSAGSIIRDVLTHEKPDFVIIERAERFSLTAPSIHRTISECSAMTKYADNMKNNRERIFESIKFLDKDNPIVSFIEEILK
;
A
#
# COMPACT_ATOMS: atom_id res chain seq x y z
N MET A 1 24.88 -14.87 17.56
CA MET A 1 23.52 -14.63 17.03
C MET A 1 23.34 -13.20 16.52
N LYS A 2 23.28 -12.14 17.35
CA LYS A 2 23.07 -10.75 16.89
C LYS A 2 24.12 -10.22 15.90
N GLU A 3 25.39 -10.59 16.09
CA GLU A 3 26.50 -10.10 15.26
C GLU A 3 26.44 -10.68 13.84
N ILE A 4 26.30 -12.00 13.70
CA ILE A 4 26.13 -12.70 12.41
C ILE A 4 24.91 -12.19 11.64
N CYS A 5 23.77 -12.00 12.33
CA CYS A 5 22.60 -11.43 11.67
C CYS A 5 22.85 -9.98 11.21
N ASN A 6 23.57 -9.16 11.99
CA ASN A 6 23.91 -7.80 11.60
C ASN A 6 24.85 -7.75 10.39
N GLU A 7 25.83 -8.65 10.31
CA GLU A 7 26.71 -8.78 9.12
C GLU A 7 25.90 -9.18 7.89
N LEU A 8 24.99 -10.16 8.02
CA LEU A 8 24.08 -10.53 6.94
C LEU A 8 23.16 -9.37 6.54
N PHE A 9 22.66 -8.57 7.49
CA PHE A 9 21.88 -7.37 7.18
C PHE A 9 22.71 -6.33 6.43
N LEU A 10 23.96 -6.10 6.82
CA LEU A 10 24.88 -5.21 6.10
C LEU A 10 25.16 -5.72 4.68
N ALA A 11 25.31 -7.02 4.50
CA ALA A 11 25.48 -7.63 3.18
C ALA A 11 24.23 -7.43 2.30
N VAL A 12 23.03 -7.59 2.87
CA VAL A 12 21.74 -7.31 2.22
C VAL A 12 21.61 -5.82 1.85
N GLU A 13 21.96 -4.90 2.76
CA GLU A 13 21.91 -3.45 2.50
C GLU A 13 22.88 -3.01 1.41
N LYS A 14 24.05 -3.64 1.32
CA LYS A 14 25.07 -3.38 0.29
C LYS A 14 24.84 -4.13 -1.03
N ASP A 15 23.77 -4.91 -1.13
CA ASP A 15 23.47 -5.76 -2.28
C ASP A 15 24.61 -6.76 -2.63
N ASN A 16 25.33 -7.27 -1.62
CA ASN A 16 26.46 -8.17 -1.80
C ASN A 16 26.00 -9.64 -1.90
N LEU A 17 25.52 -10.03 -3.08
CA LEU A 17 25.00 -11.37 -3.36
C LEU A 17 25.98 -12.50 -2.95
N ASN A 18 27.28 -12.33 -3.19
CA ASN A 18 28.28 -13.37 -2.86
C ASN A 18 28.36 -13.63 -1.36
N GLU A 19 28.36 -12.57 -0.56
CA GLU A 19 28.41 -12.65 0.90
C GLU A 19 27.12 -13.26 1.46
N ILE A 20 25.96 -12.88 0.89
CA ILE A 20 24.65 -13.45 1.25
C ILE A 20 24.58 -14.94 0.91
N MET A 21 25.07 -15.34 -0.28
CA MET A 21 25.13 -16.75 -0.67
C MET A 21 26.07 -17.56 0.23
N ASN A 22 27.18 -16.98 0.69
CA ASN A 22 28.07 -17.62 1.65
C ASN A 22 27.37 -17.86 3.01
N PHE A 23 26.66 -16.86 3.55
CA PHE A 23 25.84 -17.05 4.75
C PHE A 23 24.79 -18.15 4.56
N ARG A 24 24.12 -18.16 3.40
CA ARG A 24 23.14 -19.20 3.06
C ARG A 24 23.75 -20.60 3.04
N GLU A 25 24.90 -20.77 2.38
CA GLU A 25 25.59 -22.06 2.33
C GLU A 25 26.04 -22.53 3.72
N ASN A 26 26.57 -21.63 4.54
CA ASN A 26 27.00 -21.96 5.90
C ASN A 26 25.82 -22.38 6.79
N ALA A 27 24.67 -21.72 6.65
CA ALA A 27 23.44 -22.10 7.34
C ALA A 27 22.87 -23.45 6.84
N LEU A 28 22.89 -23.72 5.52
CA LEU A 28 22.51 -25.03 4.97
C LEU A 28 23.42 -26.18 5.44
N ARG A 29 24.69 -25.87 5.73
CA ARG A 29 25.66 -26.81 6.30
C ARG A 29 25.55 -26.95 7.83
N ASN A 30 24.53 -26.35 8.46
CA ASN A 30 24.31 -26.35 9.91
C ASN A 30 25.53 -25.85 10.72
N GLN A 31 26.22 -24.82 10.22
CA GLN A 31 27.38 -24.24 10.92
C GLN A 31 27.00 -23.30 12.08
N TYR A 32 25.70 -23.09 12.30
CA TYR A 32 25.15 -22.27 13.38
C TYR A 32 24.12 -23.05 14.19
N ASP A 33 23.63 -22.46 15.29
CA ASP A 33 22.50 -23.02 16.02
C ASP A 33 21.23 -23.05 15.14
N GLU A 34 20.32 -23.98 15.43
CA GLU A 34 19.14 -24.28 14.58
C GLU A 34 18.28 -23.05 14.30
N GLN A 35 18.04 -22.22 15.32
CA GLN A 35 17.27 -20.99 15.19
C GLN A 35 18.00 -19.96 14.32
N LEU A 36 19.31 -19.79 14.53
CA LEU A 36 20.12 -18.89 13.72
C LEU A 36 20.25 -19.36 12.26
N CYS A 37 20.34 -20.67 12.01
CA CYS A 37 20.27 -21.23 10.67
C CYS A 37 18.94 -20.90 10.00
N ALA A 38 17.82 -21.12 10.70
CA ALA A 38 16.49 -20.78 10.18
C ALA A 38 16.36 -19.28 9.86
N ASP A 39 16.86 -18.40 10.74
CA ASP A 39 16.85 -16.96 10.55
C ASP A 39 17.73 -16.52 9.36
N ILE A 40 18.95 -17.05 9.24
CA ILE A 40 19.86 -16.76 8.13
C ILE A 40 19.25 -17.23 6.80
N LEU A 41 18.75 -18.46 6.74
CA LEU A 41 18.10 -18.99 5.54
C LEU A 41 16.89 -18.16 5.15
N SER A 42 16.09 -17.73 6.13
CA SER A 42 14.94 -16.84 5.92
C SER A 42 15.35 -15.49 5.34
N ILE A 43 16.39 -14.84 5.89
CA ILE A 43 16.91 -13.56 5.37
C ILE A 43 17.50 -13.73 3.96
N CYS A 44 18.25 -14.80 3.73
CA CYS A 44 18.84 -15.09 2.42
C CYS A 44 17.76 -15.38 1.38
N GLU A 45 16.76 -16.23 1.68
CA GLU A 45 15.64 -16.48 0.77
C GLU A 45 14.79 -15.19 0.57
N SER A 46 14.67 -14.36 1.61
CA SER A 46 14.26 -12.94 1.57
C SER A 46 14.90 -12.16 0.42
N TYR A 47 16.21 -12.01 0.51
CA TYR A 47 16.99 -11.29 -0.47
C TYR A 47 16.88 -11.92 -1.86
N LEU A 48 16.98 -13.25 -1.93
CA LEU A 48 16.92 -14.00 -3.18
C LEU A 48 15.54 -13.97 -3.83
N ALA A 49 14.47 -13.68 -3.08
CA ALA A 49 13.11 -13.49 -3.58
C ALA A 49 12.85 -12.09 -4.17
N ARG A 50 13.82 -11.15 -4.09
CA ARG A 50 13.74 -9.90 -4.87
C ARG A 50 13.68 -10.26 -6.35
N ASN A 51 12.74 -9.65 -7.05
CA ASN A 51 12.62 -9.83 -8.49
C ASN A 51 13.24 -8.63 -9.20
N PHE A 52 14.12 -8.91 -10.14
CA PHE A 52 14.49 -7.95 -11.15
C PHE A 52 13.51 -8.06 -12.31
N GLN A 53 13.09 -6.91 -12.83
CA GLN A 53 12.38 -6.85 -14.08
C GLN A 53 13.41 -6.69 -15.20
N TYR A 54 13.41 -7.64 -16.11
CA TYR A 54 14.22 -7.63 -17.32
C TYR A 54 13.35 -7.21 -18.49
N THR A 55 13.83 -6.27 -19.28
CA THR A 55 13.13 -5.82 -20.50
C THR A 55 14.08 -5.78 -21.68
N PHE A 56 13.69 -6.41 -22.79
CA PHE A 56 14.31 -6.24 -24.10
C PHE A 56 13.56 -5.13 -24.84
N ILE A 57 14.22 -4.00 -25.11
CA ILE A 57 13.59 -2.83 -25.74
C ILE A 57 14.44 -2.39 -26.93
N ASN A 58 13.79 -2.25 -28.09
CA ASN A 58 14.35 -1.60 -29.27
C ASN A 58 14.07 -0.09 -29.22
N GLN A 59 15.04 0.71 -29.69
CA GLN A 59 14.95 2.17 -29.77
C GLN A 59 13.75 2.67 -30.62
N ASP A 60 13.31 1.88 -31.59
CA ASP A 60 12.23 2.26 -32.52
C ASP A 60 10.82 1.85 -32.06
N GLY A 61 10.68 1.26 -30.86
CA GLY A 61 9.39 0.86 -30.27
C GLY A 61 8.68 -0.31 -30.97
N LYS A 62 9.22 -0.83 -32.08
CA LYS A 62 8.81 -2.10 -32.69
C LYS A 62 9.36 -3.25 -31.86
N ASN A 63 8.48 -4.13 -31.39
CA ASN A 63 8.86 -5.24 -30.53
C ASN A 63 8.73 -6.59 -31.26
N ALA A 64 9.85 -7.10 -31.79
CA ALA A 64 9.92 -8.45 -32.34
C ALA A 64 9.84 -9.54 -31.25
N ILE A 65 9.93 -9.16 -29.97
CA ILE A 65 9.88 -10.06 -28.82
C ILE A 65 8.49 -9.94 -28.15
N LYS A 66 7.74 -11.04 -28.09
CA LYS A 66 6.41 -11.10 -27.45
C LYS A 66 6.49 -10.99 -25.94
N ASN A 67 7.39 -11.74 -25.32
CA ASN A 67 7.66 -11.71 -23.88
C ASN A 67 8.85 -10.80 -23.57
N TYR A 68 8.85 -9.60 -24.16
CA TYR A 68 9.94 -8.63 -24.06
C TYR A 68 10.19 -8.18 -22.62
N CYS A 69 9.21 -8.35 -21.74
CA CYS A 69 9.35 -8.17 -20.30
C CYS A 69 9.10 -9.49 -19.58
N PHE A 70 10.04 -9.85 -18.71
CA PHE A 70 9.90 -10.99 -17.81
C PHE A 70 10.58 -10.66 -16.48
N ARG A 71 10.30 -11.47 -15.47
CA ARG A 71 10.80 -11.26 -14.10
C ARG A 71 11.53 -12.50 -13.64
N LEU A 72 12.69 -12.29 -13.05
CA LEU A 72 13.44 -13.36 -12.42
C LEU A 72 13.77 -12.95 -11.00
N ARG A 73 13.68 -13.94 -10.09
CA ARG A 73 14.23 -13.81 -8.75
C ARG A 73 15.75 -13.68 -8.86
N VAL A 74 16.38 -13.01 -7.91
CA VAL A 74 17.85 -12.88 -7.90
C VAL A 74 18.53 -14.25 -8.02
N LYS A 75 18.03 -15.26 -7.29
CA LYS A 75 18.56 -16.64 -7.38
C LYS A 75 18.41 -17.28 -8.76
N ASP A 76 17.36 -16.93 -9.48
CA ASP A 76 17.11 -17.50 -10.79
C ASP A 76 18.03 -16.83 -11.82
N SER A 77 18.30 -15.52 -11.71
CA SER A 77 19.13 -14.77 -12.68
C SER A 77 20.55 -15.31 -12.92
N LEU A 78 21.09 -16.13 -12.02
CA LEU A 78 22.44 -16.68 -12.11
C LEU A 78 22.57 -17.92 -13.02
N ASN A 79 21.48 -18.66 -13.28
CA ASN A 79 21.53 -19.95 -13.99
C ASN A 79 20.22 -20.29 -14.74
N TYR A 80 19.42 -19.28 -15.11
CA TYR A 80 18.09 -19.53 -15.70
C TYR A 80 18.13 -19.75 -17.21
N ARG A 81 17.34 -20.72 -17.68
CA ARG A 81 16.96 -20.83 -19.08
C ARG A 81 15.82 -19.88 -19.39
N ILE A 82 16.02 -18.94 -20.32
CA ILE A 82 14.98 -18.00 -20.70
C ILE A 82 14.58 -18.26 -22.14
N SER A 83 13.33 -18.65 -22.32
CA SER A 83 12.72 -18.77 -23.63
C SER A 83 12.22 -17.38 -24.08
N ILE A 84 12.85 -16.78 -25.08
CA ILE A 84 12.38 -15.57 -25.75
C ILE A 84 11.47 -15.97 -26.90
N GLN A 85 10.21 -15.53 -26.87
CA GLN A 85 9.24 -15.80 -27.93
C GLN A 85 9.16 -14.63 -28.90
N LEU A 86 9.24 -14.92 -30.20
CA LEU A 86 9.28 -13.91 -31.26
C LEU A 86 7.88 -13.66 -31.86
N SER A 87 7.65 -12.44 -32.37
CA SER A 87 6.37 -12.00 -32.95
C SER A 87 6.25 -12.20 -34.46
N GLY A 88 7.31 -12.70 -35.12
CA GLY A 88 7.35 -13.02 -36.54
C GLY A 88 8.52 -13.92 -36.93
N SER A 89 8.73 -14.09 -38.24
CA SER A 89 9.89 -14.81 -38.78
C SER A 89 11.14 -13.95 -38.62
N ILE A 90 12.06 -14.41 -37.77
CA ILE A 90 13.40 -13.84 -37.59
C ILE A 90 14.40 -14.83 -38.16
N ASN A 91 15.34 -14.36 -38.98
CA ASN A 91 16.29 -15.22 -39.68
C ASN A 91 17.62 -15.37 -38.92
N SER A 92 17.98 -14.38 -38.11
CA SER A 92 19.25 -14.34 -37.38
C SER A 92 19.08 -13.72 -36.00
N ALA A 93 19.77 -14.31 -35.01
CA ALA A 93 19.77 -13.82 -33.64
C ALA A 93 21.17 -13.93 -33.02
N PHE A 94 21.58 -12.87 -32.33
CA PHE A 94 22.86 -12.81 -31.62
C PHE A 94 22.67 -12.24 -30.22
N LEU A 95 23.21 -12.91 -29.21
CA LEU A 95 23.39 -12.33 -27.88
C LEU A 95 24.56 -11.35 -27.89
N VAL A 96 24.38 -10.19 -27.27
CA VAL A 96 25.40 -9.14 -27.19
C VAL A 96 25.95 -9.14 -25.77
N LYS A 97 27.24 -9.41 -25.63
CA LYS A 97 27.94 -9.54 -24.34
C LYS A 97 29.30 -8.84 -24.40
N ASN A 98 29.48 -7.75 -23.67
CA ASN A 98 30.74 -6.99 -23.63
C ASN A 98 31.27 -6.65 -25.04
N LYS A 99 30.40 -6.16 -25.92
CA LYS A 99 30.70 -5.87 -27.35
C LYS A 99 31.05 -7.09 -28.23
N THR A 100 30.85 -8.30 -27.73
CA THR A 100 30.98 -9.54 -28.51
C THR A 100 29.60 -10.05 -28.92
N LEU A 101 29.50 -10.63 -30.12
CA LEU A 101 28.28 -11.27 -30.61
C LEU A 101 28.42 -12.80 -30.49
N VAL A 102 27.42 -13.43 -29.89
CA VAL A 102 27.31 -14.89 -29.81
C VAL A 102 26.04 -15.29 -30.54
N GLU A 103 26.19 -16.05 -31.63
CA GLU A 103 25.05 -16.55 -32.42
C GLU A 103 24.20 -17.51 -31.58
N VAL A 104 22.88 -17.40 -31.70
CA VAL A 104 21.93 -18.28 -31.01
C VAL A 104 20.91 -18.84 -31.98
N GLU A 105 20.58 -20.12 -31.80
CA GLU A 105 19.61 -20.81 -32.64
C GLU A 105 18.18 -20.32 -32.35
N ILE A 106 17.39 -20.20 -33.42
CA ILE A 106 15.97 -19.89 -33.37
C ILE A 106 15.21 -21.17 -33.73
N CYS A 107 14.50 -21.72 -32.75
CA CYS A 107 13.70 -22.94 -32.92
C CYS A 107 12.22 -22.62 -32.71
N ASN A 108 11.39 -22.79 -33.74
CA ASN A 108 9.95 -22.52 -33.67
C ASN A 108 9.60 -21.11 -33.13
N SER A 109 10.31 -20.08 -33.61
CA SER A 109 10.18 -18.69 -33.12
C SER A 109 10.50 -18.51 -31.63
N ILE A 110 11.32 -19.38 -31.07
CA ILE A 110 11.83 -19.31 -29.69
C ILE A 110 13.35 -19.29 -29.72
N ILE A 111 13.94 -18.44 -28.87
CA ILE A 111 15.37 -18.42 -28.57
C ILE A 111 15.55 -18.82 -27.11
N GLU A 112 16.37 -19.83 -26.84
CA GLU A 112 16.69 -20.26 -25.49
C GLU A 112 18.02 -19.62 -25.05
N ILE A 113 17.97 -18.76 -24.04
CA ILE A 113 19.16 -18.16 -23.43
C ILE A 113 19.56 -18.99 -22.22
N ASN A 114 20.77 -19.54 -22.27
CA ASN A 114 21.39 -20.32 -21.18
C ASN A 114 22.62 -19.59 -20.61
N GLU A 115 22.49 -18.30 -20.31
CA GLU A 115 23.59 -17.42 -19.92
C GLU A 115 23.22 -16.60 -18.68
N ASP A 116 24.23 -16.12 -17.95
CA ASP A 116 24.05 -15.13 -16.90
C ASP A 116 23.60 -13.80 -17.50
N LEU A 117 22.33 -13.45 -17.29
CA LEU A 117 21.73 -12.22 -17.79
C LEU A 117 22.45 -10.95 -17.32
N ASN A 118 23.15 -11.00 -16.19
CA ASN A 118 23.87 -9.84 -15.67
C ASN A 118 25.08 -9.48 -16.55
N GLN A 119 25.48 -10.37 -17.44
CA GLN A 119 26.58 -10.16 -18.39
C GLN A 119 26.09 -9.81 -19.80
N LEU A 120 24.77 -9.78 -20.04
CA LEU A 120 24.20 -9.49 -21.35
C LEU A 120 23.85 -8.01 -21.50
N ASP A 121 24.27 -7.41 -22.61
CA ASP A 121 23.90 -6.05 -23.01
C ASP A 121 22.53 -6.02 -23.72
N GLY A 122 22.17 -7.12 -24.40
CA GLY A 122 20.95 -7.21 -25.20
C GLY A 122 20.96 -8.37 -26.19
N ILE A 123 20.00 -8.33 -27.13
CA ILE A 123 19.89 -9.28 -28.24
C ILE A 123 19.73 -8.52 -29.56
N LEU A 124 20.43 -8.97 -30.59
CA LEU A 124 20.29 -8.48 -31.96
C LEU A 124 19.41 -9.46 -32.73
N LEU A 125 18.31 -8.98 -33.34
CA LEU A 125 17.39 -9.79 -34.15
C LEU A 125 17.31 -9.17 -35.55
N ASP A 126 17.77 -9.88 -36.59
CA ASP A 126 17.83 -9.38 -37.97
C ASP A 126 18.46 -7.98 -38.11
N GLY A 127 19.47 -7.67 -37.28
CA GLY A 127 20.16 -6.37 -37.27
C GLY A 127 19.56 -5.33 -36.33
N ASP A 128 18.36 -5.54 -35.81
CA ASP A 128 17.72 -4.66 -34.83
C ASP A 128 18.20 -4.99 -33.40
N PHE A 129 18.70 -3.99 -32.68
CA PHE A 129 19.22 -4.17 -31.32
C PHE A 129 18.13 -3.94 -30.26
N TYR A 130 17.91 -4.97 -29.45
CA TYR A 130 17.03 -4.95 -28.28
C TYR A 130 17.90 -4.92 -27.03
N LYS A 131 18.02 -3.74 -26.42
CA LYS A 131 18.78 -3.56 -25.19
C LYS A 131 18.12 -4.31 -24.04
N LEU A 132 18.90 -5.08 -23.27
CA LEU A 132 18.46 -5.66 -22.02
C LEU A 132 18.57 -4.59 -20.92
N ASN A 133 17.43 -4.16 -20.37
CA ASN A 133 17.40 -3.34 -19.17
C ASN A 133 17.00 -4.18 -17.97
N LYS A 134 17.81 -4.11 -16.91
CA LYS A 134 17.54 -4.69 -15.61
C LYS A 134 17.12 -3.58 -14.66
N VAL A 135 15.89 -3.65 -14.16
CA VAL A 135 15.36 -2.66 -13.22
C VAL A 135 14.95 -3.37 -11.95
N GLU A 136 15.51 -2.94 -10.82
CA GLU A 136 14.95 -3.28 -9.53
C GLU A 136 13.63 -2.54 -9.36
N ILE A 137 12.58 -3.26 -8.98
CA ILE A 137 11.29 -2.63 -8.70
C ILE A 137 11.31 -2.18 -7.24
N PRO A 138 11.35 -0.86 -6.99
CA PRO A 138 11.59 -0.35 -5.65
C PRO A 138 10.42 -0.65 -4.72
N SER A 139 10.75 -1.04 -3.50
CA SER A 139 9.80 -1.23 -2.41
C SER A 139 8.67 -2.20 -2.75
N VAL A 140 9.02 -3.34 -3.36
CA VAL A 140 8.10 -4.45 -3.65
C VAL A 140 8.72 -5.77 -3.26
N MET A 141 7.99 -6.56 -2.48
CA MET A 141 8.32 -7.92 -2.12
C MET A 141 7.34 -8.88 -2.77
N PHE A 142 7.86 -9.97 -3.30
CA PHE A 142 7.04 -11.06 -3.83
C PHE A 142 6.75 -12.08 -2.75
N GLY A 143 5.47 -12.25 -2.47
CA GLY A 143 4.92 -13.34 -1.70
C GLY A 143 4.59 -14.57 -2.54
N LYS A 144 3.97 -15.54 -1.89
CA LYS A 144 3.42 -16.74 -2.53
C LYS A 144 2.18 -16.36 -3.36
N ASP A 145 1.86 -17.17 -4.36
CA ASP A 145 0.66 -17.05 -5.21
C ASP A 145 0.47 -15.64 -5.81
N ASP A 146 1.56 -15.03 -6.28
CA ASP A 146 1.62 -13.71 -6.90
C ASP A 146 1.18 -12.53 -6.01
N TRP A 147 1.13 -12.72 -4.68
CA TRP A 147 0.88 -11.62 -3.77
C TRP A 147 2.09 -10.69 -3.72
N LEU A 148 1.84 -9.38 -3.80
CA LEU A 148 2.88 -8.36 -3.69
C LEU A 148 2.73 -7.65 -2.35
N PHE A 149 3.85 -7.39 -1.68
CA PHE A 149 3.87 -6.71 -0.38
C PHE A 149 4.82 -5.51 -0.40
N LEU A 150 4.59 -4.59 0.52
CA LEU A 150 5.45 -3.42 0.70
C LEU A 150 6.70 -3.81 1.48
N ILE A 151 7.87 -3.33 1.05
CA ILE A 151 9.16 -3.45 1.74
C ILE A 151 9.96 -2.17 1.49
N ASN A 152 10.99 -1.87 2.27
CA ASN A 152 11.87 -0.71 2.05
C ASN A 152 11.08 0.60 1.88
N ASP A 153 10.00 0.75 2.65
CA ASP A 153 9.21 1.96 2.70
C ASP A 153 9.65 2.84 3.88
N ARG A 154 9.21 4.10 3.87
CA ARG A 154 9.63 5.09 4.88
C ARG A 154 9.20 4.74 6.31
N ASN A 155 8.22 3.87 6.50
CA ASN A 155 7.74 3.45 7.81
C ASN A 155 8.36 2.13 8.28
N ASP A 156 9.19 1.48 7.45
CA ASP A 156 9.81 0.18 7.77
C ASP A 156 8.76 -0.90 8.08
N SER A 157 7.86 -1.15 7.12
CA SER A 157 6.77 -2.12 7.28
C SER A 157 7.29 -3.54 7.58
N LEU A 158 8.44 -3.92 7.01
CA LEU A 158 9.10 -5.18 7.32
C LEU A 158 9.54 -5.25 8.79
N GLY A 159 10.23 -4.22 9.29
CA GLY A 159 10.65 -4.17 10.69
C GLY A 159 9.47 -4.17 11.66
N GLN A 160 8.36 -3.52 11.29
CA GLN A 160 7.11 -3.55 12.07
C GLN A 160 6.50 -4.94 12.12
N TYR A 161 6.33 -5.57 10.95
CA TYR A 161 5.81 -6.92 10.84
C TYR A 161 6.68 -7.95 11.60
N SER A 162 8.01 -7.86 11.46
CA SER A 162 8.95 -8.75 12.16
C SER A 162 9.10 -8.44 13.66
N GLY A 163 8.36 -7.47 14.19
CA GLY A 163 8.40 -7.05 15.60
C GLY A 163 9.72 -6.41 16.06
N LYS A 164 10.55 -5.96 15.11
CA LYS A 164 11.79 -5.18 15.36
C LYS A 164 11.48 -3.70 15.59
N ARG A 165 10.42 -3.21 14.95
CA ARG A 165 9.89 -1.87 15.11
C ARG A 165 8.53 -1.94 15.77
N PHE A 166 8.32 -1.11 16.77
CA PHE A 166 7.12 -1.11 17.61
C PHE A 166 6.94 0.28 18.22
N ILE A 167 5.77 0.55 18.82
CA ILE A 167 5.48 1.85 19.43
C ILE A 167 6.41 2.05 20.63
N SER A 168 7.12 3.17 20.68
CA SER A 168 8.01 3.51 21.81
C SER A 168 7.19 3.80 23.07
N ASN A 169 7.83 3.78 24.25
CA ASN A 169 7.13 4.12 25.50
C ASN A 169 6.59 5.56 25.49
N GLU A 170 7.33 6.50 24.93
CA GLU A 170 6.89 7.89 24.76
C GLU A 170 5.63 7.97 23.87
N GLU A 171 5.62 7.26 22.74
CA GLU A 171 4.44 7.25 21.86
C GLU A 171 3.27 6.47 22.46
N ILE A 172 3.52 5.47 23.32
CA ILE A 172 2.49 4.81 24.12
C ILE A 172 1.80 5.81 25.06
N GLU A 173 2.56 6.68 25.71
CA GLU A 173 2.00 7.75 26.57
C GLU A 173 1.18 8.74 25.74
N ARG A 174 1.67 9.15 24.57
CA ARG A 174 0.93 10.03 23.65
C ARG A 174 -0.35 9.38 23.13
N TRP A 175 -0.31 8.10 22.78
CA TRP A 175 -1.50 7.33 22.42
C TRP A 175 -2.49 7.26 23.59
N SER A 176 -2.02 7.00 24.80
CA SER A 176 -2.86 6.98 26.02
C SER A 176 -3.56 8.32 26.25
N GLN A 177 -2.83 9.43 26.11
CA GLN A 177 -3.38 10.78 26.21
C GLN A 177 -4.42 11.02 25.11
N PHE A 178 -4.08 10.72 23.86
CA PHE A 178 -5.00 10.86 22.71
C PHE A 178 -6.30 10.08 22.93
N LEU A 179 -6.23 8.80 23.29
CA LEU A 179 -7.43 7.98 23.54
C LEU A 179 -8.24 8.51 24.74
N SER A 180 -7.56 8.96 25.80
CA SER A 180 -8.22 9.54 26.98
C SER A 180 -8.94 10.87 26.69
N GLU A 181 -8.39 11.70 25.80
CA GLU A 181 -9.04 12.93 25.36
C GLU A 181 -10.22 12.64 24.42
N THR A 182 -10.03 11.71 23.47
CA THR A 182 -11.01 11.41 22.43
C THR A 182 -12.19 10.57 22.88
N LYS A 183 -12.06 9.77 23.95
CA LYS A 183 -13.20 9.01 24.53
C LYS A 183 -14.38 9.89 24.95
N LYS A 184 -14.15 11.20 25.16
CA LYS A 184 -15.19 12.18 25.50
C LYS A 184 -16.09 12.50 24.31
N ILE A 185 -15.64 12.20 23.08
CA ILE A 185 -16.39 12.39 21.86
C ILE A 185 -17.35 11.21 21.70
N LYS A 186 -18.65 11.51 21.57
CA LYS A 186 -19.70 10.52 21.48
C LYS A 186 -19.51 9.63 20.24
N ASN A 187 -19.72 8.32 20.42
CA ASN A 187 -19.66 7.31 19.36
C ASN A 187 -18.38 7.36 18.49
N LEU A 188 -17.26 7.75 19.09
CA LEU A 188 -15.98 7.76 18.40
C LEU A 188 -15.38 6.36 18.33
N LYS A 189 -14.86 5.97 17.16
CA LYS A 189 -14.04 4.77 16.97
C LYS A 189 -12.74 5.11 16.25
N VAL A 190 -11.65 4.47 16.69
CA VAL A 190 -10.33 4.51 16.06
C VAL A 190 -10.12 3.18 15.34
N ILE A 191 -10.34 3.15 14.04
CA ILE A 191 -10.19 1.96 13.21
C ILE A 191 -8.77 1.91 12.69
N ILE A 192 -7.99 0.91 13.13
CA ILE A 192 -6.64 0.70 12.64
C ILE A 192 -6.69 -0.26 11.46
N ALA A 193 -6.35 0.21 10.26
CA ALA A 193 -6.30 -0.63 9.07
C ALA A 193 -5.03 -1.51 9.14
N PRO A 194 -5.14 -2.84 9.35
CA PRO A 194 -3.96 -3.68 9.48
C PRO A 194 -3.16 -3.71 8.19
N SER A 195 -1.85 -3.90 8.30
CA SER A 195 -0.99 -4.12 7.15
C SER A 195 -1.37 -5.43 6.45
N LYS A 196 -1.19 -5.48 5.11
CA LYS A 196 -1.61 -6.63 4.31
C LYS A 196 -0.85 -7.91 4.70
N GLU A 197 0.42 -7.76 5.07
CA GLU A 197 1.28 -8.82 5.61
C GLU A 197 0.79 -9.34 6.97
N THR A 198 0.23 -8.48 7.83
CA THR A 198 -0.41 -8.89 9.10
C THR A 198 -1.67 -9.71 8.85
N VAL A 199 -2.50 -9.30 7.90
CA VAL A 199 -3.73 -10.02 7.53
C VAL A 199 -3.39 -11.33 6.82
N PHE A 200 -2.55 -11.28 5.79
CA PHE A 200 -2.26 -12.42 4.91
C PHE A 200 -0.85 -12.98 5.06
N ASN A 201 -0.44 -13.22 6.31
CA ASN A 201 0.86 -13.82 6.68
C ASN A 201 1.17 -15.10 5.88
N LYS A 202 0.17 -15.95 5.59
CA LYS A 202 0.34 -17.18 4.81
C LYS A 202 0.94 -16.97 3.41
N PHE A 203 0.69 -15.81 2.80
CA PHE A 203 1.24 -15.42 1.50
C PHE A 203 2.53 -14.60 1.63
N TYR A 204 2.85 -14.11 2.82
CA TYR A 204 4.07 -13.36 3.08
C TYR A 204 5.30 -14.30 3.11
N PRO A 205 6.46 -13.91 2.55
CA PRO A 205 7.67 -14.73 2.58
C PRO A 205 8.20 -14.99 3.99
N TYR A 206 8.08 -14.00 4.88
CA TYR A 206 8.53 -14.11 6.27
C TYR A 206 7.37 -14.59 7.14
N ALA A 207 7.21 -15.90 7.30
CA ALA A 207 6.17 -16.45 8.15
C ALA A 207 6.53 -16.35 9.65
N GLY A 208 5.52 -16.39 10.53
CA GLY A 208 5.72 -16.62 11.96
C GLY A 208 5.97 -15.38 12.83
N PHE A 209 5.78 -14.17 12.28
CA PHE A 209 5.80 -12.94 13.07
C PHE A 209 4.41 -12.36 13.25
N ASP A 210 4.15 -11.83 14.44
CA ASP A 210 2.96 -11.03 14.76
C ASP A 210 3.38 -9.59 15.03
N SER A 211 2.70 -8.64 14.38
CA SER A 211 2.93 -7.23 14.64
C SER A 211 2.61 -6.89 16.10
N LYS A 212 3.61 -6.33 16.77
CA LYS A 212 3.47 -5.87 18.16
C LYS A 212 2.61 -4.61 18.27
N ILE A 213 2.42 -3.87 17.18
CA ILE A 213 1.77 -2.55 17.20
C ILE A 213 0.30 -2.66 17.58
N LEU A 214 -0.46 -3.53 16.90
CA LEU A 214 -1.88 -3.73 17.21
C LEU A 214 -2.08 -4.24 18.64
N LEU A 215 -1.19 -5.14 19.10
CA LEU A 215 -1.20 -5.62 20.49
C LEU A 215 -0.87 -4.50 21.49
N GLN A 216 0.07 -3.61 21.19
CA GLN A 216 0.36 -2.45 22.02
C GLN A 216 -0.83 -1.49 22.08
N LEU A 217 -1.43 -1.15 20.94
CA LEU A 217 -2.62 -0.28 20.91
C LEU A 217 -3.79 -0.88 21.69
N LYS A 218 -4.07 -2.17 21.55
CA LYS A 218 -5.09 -2.87 22.37
C LYS A 218 -4.78 -2.78 23.86
N LYS A 219 -3.51 -2.84 24.27
CA LYS A 219 -3.11 -2.68 25.68
C LYS A 219 -3.33 -1.25 26.17
N VAL A 220 -3.03 -0.24 25.35
CA VAL A 220 -3.24 1.17 25.68
C VAL A 220 -4.74 1.51 25.75
N ASP A 221 -5.55 0.96 24.84
CA ASP A 221 -7.00 1.20 24.74
C ASP A 221 -7.84 0.46 25.79
N ARG A 222 -7.24 -0.31 26.71
CA ARG A 222 -7.97 -1.12 27.71
C ARG A 222 -9.01 -0.34 28.52
N SER A 223 -8.80 0.96 28.74
CA SER A 223 -9.71 1.79 29.51
C SER A 223 -10.83 2.45 28.70
N THR A 224 -10.67 2.51 27.37
CA THR A 224 -11.54 3.28 26.48
C THR A 224 -12.35 2.38 25.54
N ASN A 225 -11.79 1.27 25.09
CA ASN A 225 -12.43 0.31 24.17
C ASN A 225 -12.99 0.98 22.90
N ILE A 226 -12.25 1.96 22.38
CA ILE A 226 -12.59 2.71 21.16
C ILE A 226 -11.73 2.31 19.96
N VAL A 227 -10.61 1.62 20.17
CA VAL A 227 -9.75 1.10 19.11
C VAL A 227 -10.35 -0.17 18.54
N VAL A 228 -10.51 -0.19 17.21
CA VAL A 228 -11.04 -1.32 16.45
C VAL A 228 -9.91 -1.91 15.63
N ASP A 229 -9.64 -3.20 15.86
CA ASP A 229 -8.70 -4.01 15.08
C ASP A 229 -9.50 -5.06 14.28
N PRO A 230 -9.73 -4.84 12.98
CA PRO A 230 -10.51 -5.74 12.13
C PRO A 230 -9.70 -6.92 11.58
N THR A 231 -8.45 -7.15 12.01
CA THR A 231 -7.53 -8.14 11.41
C THR A 231 -8.17 -9.53 11.27
N GLN A 232 -8.75 -10.06 12.34
CA GLN A 232 -9.35 -11.41 12.33
C GLN A 232 -10.55 -11.51 11.38
N ALA A 233 -11.33 -10.43 11.24
CA ALA A 233 -12.48 -10.42 10.32
C ALA A 233 -11.99 -10.36 8.86
N LEU A 234 -10.97 -9.55 8.58
CA LEU A 234 -10.38 -9.42 7.24
C LEU A 234 -9.68 -10.70 6.76
N GLN A 235 -9.10 -11.45 7.69
CA GLN A 235 -8.43 -12.74 7.43
C GLN A 235 -9.35 -13.82 6.87
N LYS A 236 -10.65 -13.76 7.18
CA LYS A 236 -11.63 -14.77 6.78
C LYS A 236 -11.88 -14.80 5.28
N ASP A 237 -11.54 -13.73 4.56
CA ASP A 237 -11.85 -13.59 3.15
C ASP A 237 -10.75 -12.84 2.40
N SER A 238 -10.11 -13.50 1.44
CA SER A 238 -9.03 -12.93 0.64
C SER A 238 -9.45 -11.71 -0.16
N ARG A 239 -10.76 -11.55 -0.43
CA ARG A 239 -11.32 -10.36 -1.09
C ARG A 239 -11.09 -9.06 -0.33
N SER A 240 -10.72 -9.12 0.95
CA SER A 240 -10.48 -7.94 1.77
C SER A 240 -9.26 -7.12 1.32
N TYR A 241 -8.29 -7.70 0.60
CA TYR A 241 -7.19 -6.99 -0.05
C TYR A 241 -6.96 -7.50 -1.47
N SER A 242 -6.28 -6.70 -2.28
CA SER A 242 -5.81 -7.10 -3.60
C SER A 242 -4.35 -7.55 -3.57
N LYS A 243 -4.00 -8.50 -4.46
CA LYS A 243 -2.61 -8.99 -4.58
C LYS A 243 -1.63 -7.86 -4.91
N THR A 244 -2.06 -6.88 -5.71
CA THR A 244 -1.20 -5.82 -6.26
C THR A 244 -1.29 -4.47 -5.55
N ASP A 245 -2.10 -4.34 -4.49
CA ASP A 245 -2.34 -3.07 -3.78
C ASP A 245 -1.99 -3.21 -2.29
N THR A 246 -1.47 -2.15 -1.65
CA THR A 246 -1.24 -2.13 -0.19
C THR A 246 -2.53 -1.93 0.62
N HIS A 247 -3.55 -1.34 0.01
CA HIS A 247 -4.79 -1.01 0.68
C HIS A 247 -5.75 -2.21 0.73
N TRP A 248 -6.68 -2.16 1.68
CA TRP A 248 -7.87 -3.00 1.61
C TRP A 248 -8.70 -2.69 0.34
N SER A 249 -9.53 -3.63 -0.06
CA SER A 249 -10.58 -3.40 -1.06
C SER A 249 -11.76 -2.63 -0.44
N PHE A 250 -12.77 -2.27 -1.24
CA PHE A 250 -14.02 -1.75 -0.67
C PHE A 250 -14.71 -2.80 0.20
N TYR A 251 -14.56 -4.09 -0.10
CA TYR A 251 -15.09 -5.16 0.71
C TYR A 251 -14.36 -5.28 2.06
N GLY A 252 -13.03 -5.14 2.07
CA GLY A 252 -12.26 -5.08 3.32
C GLY A 252 -12.65 -3.86 4.17
N ALA A 253 -12.81 -2.70 3.53
CA ALA A 253 -13.27 -1.48 4.19
C ALA A 253 -14.68 -1.65 4.80
N PHE A 254 -15.59 -2.34 4.09
CA PHE A 254 -16.92 -2.70 4.60
C PHE A 254 -16.84 -3.60 5.83
N ILE A 255 -15.99 -4.62 5.81
CA ILE A 255 -15.77 -5.49 6.99
C ILE A 255 -15.29 -4.65 8.18
N ALA A 256 -14.31 -3.75 7.98
CA ALA A 256 -13.78 -2.91 9.05
C ALA A 256 -14.85 -1.97 9.65
N LEU A 257 -15.70 -1.36 8.82
CA LEU A 257 -16.81 -0.53 9.31
C LEU A 257 -17.88 -1.38 10.01
N LYS A 258 -18.15 -2.59 9.52
CA LYS A 258 -19.09 -3.52 10.15
C LYS A 258 -18.62 -3.95 11.54
N GLU A 259 -17.32 -4.21 11.72
CA GLU A 259 -16.75 -4.50 13.04
C GLU A 259 -16.86 -3.29 13.99
N ALA A 260 -16.70 -2.07 13.48
CA ALA A 260 -16.77 -0.85 14.29
C ALA A 260 -18.21 -0.45 14.68
N PHE A 261 -19.17 -0.63 13.75
CA PHE A 261 -20.56 -0.17 13.87
C PHE A 261 -21.54 -1.20 13.27
N PRO A 262 -21.68 -2.39 13.87
CA PRO A 262 -22.43 -3.50 13.27
C PRO A 262 -23.87 -3.12 12.95
N ASP A 263 -24.60 -2.56 13.91
CA ASP A 263 -26.04 -2.22 13.76
C ASP A 263 -26.29 -1.22 12.62
N LEU A 264 -25.36 -0.28 12.43
CA LEU A 264 -25.52 0.79 11.45
C LEU A 264 -25.18 0.33 10.04
N ILE A 265 -24.21 -0.57 9.91
CA ILE A 265 -23.73 -1.07 8.63
C ILE A 265 -24.56 -2.26 8.14
N GLU A 266 -25.01 -3.16 9.02
CA GLU A 266 -25.87 -4.29 8.67
C GLU A 266 -27.23 -3.85 8.12
N GLY A 267 -27.75 -2.70 8.56
CA GLY A 267 -28.99 -2.13 8.04
C GLY A 267 -28.93 -1.67 6.58
N THR A 268 -27.75 -1.69 5.94
CA THR A 268 -27.56 -1.19 4.57
C THR A 268 -27.11 -2.30 3.62
N ASN A 269 -27.82 -2.47 2.50
CA ASN A 269 -27.48 -3.49 1.50
C ASN A 269 -26.37 -2.99 0.56
N PHE A 270 -25.19 -3.61 0.63
CA PHE A 270 -24.08 -3.37 -0.30
C PHE A 270 -23.86 -4.60 -1.18
N LYS A 271 -23.74 -4.36 -2.49
CA LYS A 271 -23.38 -5.38 -3.47
C LYS A 271 -21.95 -5.16 -3.91
N PHE A 272 -21.17 -6.22 -3.97
CA PHE A 272 -19.78 -6.19 -4.41
C PHE A 272 -19.62 -6.93 -5.72
N VAL A 273 -18.73 -6.43 -6.58
CA VAL A 273 -18.35 -7.04 -7.84
C VAL A 273 -16.83 -7.05 -7.98
N THR A 274 -16.32 -8.18 -8.46
CA THR A 274 -14.90 -8.34 -8.74
C THR A 274 -14.55 -7.70 -10.09
N GLY A 275 -13.51 -6.88 -10.10
CA GLY A 275 -12.92 -6.31 -11.31
C GLY A 275 -11.40 -6.31 -11.24
N GLN A 276 -10.74 -6.00 -12.36
CA GLN A 276 -9.27 -5.94 -12.43
C GLN A 276 -8.77 -4.53 -12.12
N LYS A 277 -7.84 -4.41 -11.17
CA LYS A 277 -7.25 -3.12 -10.77
C LYS A 277 -5.74 -3.15 -10.85
N VAL A 278 -5.14 -2.07 -11.35
CA VAL A 278 -3.72 -1.76 -11.09
C VAL A 278 -3.61 -1.19 -9.68
N GLY A 279 -3.05 -1.96 -8.74
CA GLY A 279 -2.78 -1.47 -7.39
C GLY A 279 -1.57 -0.54 -7.33
N ASP A 280 -1.38 0.13 -6.20
CA ASP A 280 -0.26 1.08 -5.97
C ASP A 280 1.14 0.44 -6.04
N ILE A 281 1.26 -0.84 -5.69
CA ILE A 281 2.47 -1.63 -5.89
C ILE A 281 2.51 -2.19 -7.31
N GLY A 282 1.36 -2.64 -7.83
CA GLY A 282 1.23 -3.14 -9.20
C GLY A 282 1.58 -2.11 -10.28
N SER A 283 1.41 -0.82 -10.00
CA SER A 283 1.76 0.29 -10.90
C SER A 283 3.27 0.54 -11.02
N LYS A 284 4.09 -0.09 -10.17
CA LYS A 284 5.56 0.01 -10.24
C LYS A 284 6.18 -0.90 -11.31
N PHE A 285 5.35 -1.74 -11.93
CA PHE A 285 5.76 -2.72 -12.93
C PHE A 285 5.57 -2.17 -14.33
N LEU A 286 6.36 -2.69 -15.28
CA LEU A 286 6.15 -2.40 -16.70
C LEU A 286 6.07 -3.74 -17.47
N PRO A 287 4.93 -4.12 -18.06
CA PRO A 287 3.62 -3.47 -17.90
C PRO A 287 3.12 -3.57 -16.45
N ASN A 288 2.20 -2.67 -16.10
CA ASN A 288 1.54 -2.66 -14.81
C ASN A 288 0.93 -4.02 -14.48
N LEU A 289 1.10 -4.46 -13.23
CA LEU A 289 0.41 -5.63 -12.73
C LEU A 289 -0.99 -5.28 -12.25
N LYS A 290 -1.93 -6.15 -12.65
CA LYS A 290 -3.32 -6.09 -12.23
C LYS A 290 -3.66 -7.34 -11.43
N SER A 291 -4.62 -7.21 -10.54
CA SER A 291 -5.26 -8.35 -9.89
C SER A 291 -6.72 -8.05 -9.61
N ASP A 292 -7.43 -9.09 -9.17
CA ASP A 292 -8.79 -8.94 -8.70
C ASP A 292 -8.87 -7.93 -7.55
N PHE A 293 -9.92 -7.13 -7.60
CA PHE A 293 -10.24 -6.11 -6.62
C PHE A 293 -11.76 -6.04 -6.46
N GLU A 294 -12.22 -6.03 -5.22
CA GLU A 294 -13.65 -5.90 -4.93
C GLU A 294 -14.09 -4.43 -4.95
N TYR A 295 -15.01 -4.14 -5.85
CA TYR A 295 -15.68 -2.85 -5.99
C TYR A 295 -17.08 -2.91 -5.39
N ILE A 296 -17.57 -1.77 -4.91
CA ILE A 296 -19.01 -1.61 -4.67
C ILE A 296 -19.70 -1.47 -6.02
N LEU A 297 -20.75 -2.25 -6.26
CA LEU A 297 -21.57 -2.12 -7.46
C LEU A 297 -22.34 -0.80 -7.42
N ASN A 298 -22.14 0.04 -8.44
CA ASN A 298 -22.72 1.38 -8.56
C ASN A 298 -22.42 2.25 -7.32
N PRO A 299 -21.15 2.63 -7.10
CA PRO A 299 -20.80 3.56 -6.02
C PRO A 299 -21.30 4.95 -6.46
N GLU A 300 -22.51 5.30 -6.03
CA GLU A 300 -23.16 6.55 -6.40
C GLU A 300 -22.73 7.73 -5.53
N ASP A 301 -21.65 7.62 -4.74
CA ASP A 301 -21.21 8.63 -3.78
C ASP A 301 -20.87 9.97 -4.43
N SER A 302 -20.34 9.95 -5.65
CA SER A 302 -20.03 11.15 -6.42
C SER A 302 -21.23 12.06 -6.64
N LYS A 303 -22.46 11.52 -6.71
CA LYS A 303 -23.69 12.32 -6.92
C LYS A 303 -24.12 13.09 -5.68
N TYR A 304 -23.64 12.68 -4.51
CA TYR A 304 -23.97 13.28 -3.22
C TYR A 304 -22.87 14.24 -2.74
N LYS A 305 -21.76 14.36 -3.48
CA LYS A 305 -20.65 15.22 -3.10
C LYS A 305 -21.02 16.68 -3.35
N ILE A 306 -21.00 17.48 -2.29
CA ILE A 306 -21.30 18.92 -2.36
C ILE A 306 -20.02 19.77 -2.32
N PHE A 307 -18.91 19.23 -1.82
CA PHE A 307 -17.61 19.90 -1.80
C PHE A 307 -16.45 18.91 -2.01
N ASP A 308 -15.43 19.34 -2.75
CA ASP A 308 -14.15 18.66 -2.90
C ASP A 308 -13.04 19.69 -3.09
N ASN A 309 -11.89 19.52 -2.44
CA ASN A 309 -10.73 20.37 -2.67
C ASN A 309 -9.75 19.82 -3.74
N PHE A 310 -10.10 18.72 -4.39
CA PHE A 310 -9.41 18.07 -5.51
C PHE A 310 -7.97 17.61 -5.23
N LEU A 311 -7.58 17.50 -3.96
CA LEU A 311 -6.33 16.82 -3.59
C LEU A 311 -6.51 15.30 -3.62
N SER A 312 -5.48 14.57 -4.02
CA SER A 312 -5.49 13.10 -4.04
C SER A 312 -4.80 12.46 -2.82
N GLN A 313 -4.09 13.28 -2.05
CA GLN A 313 -3.22 12.89 -0.95
C GLN A 313 -3.70 13.49 0.39
N ASP A 314 -2.81 13.57 1.37
CA ASP A 314 -3.11 14.23 2.65
C ASP A 314 -3.51 15.69 2.42
N GLY A 315 -4.43 16.16 3.25
CA GLY A 315 -5.10 17.44 3.09
C GLY A 315 -6.34 17.39 2.21
N HIS A 316 -6.69 16.26 1.59
CA HIS A 316 -7.96 16.10 0.89
C HIS A 316 -9.14 16.29 1.86
N ILE A 317 -10.12 17.08 1.41
CA ILE A 317 -11.39 17.32 2.11
C ILE A 317 -12.50 17.07 1.10
N SER A 318 -13.49 16.28 1.52
CA SER A 318 -14.75 16.14 0.78
C SER A 318 -15.94 16.15 1.73
N VAL A 319 -17.03 16.77 1.29
CA VAL A 319 -18.30 16.83 2.03
C VAL A 319 -19.40 16.27 1.15
N TYR A 320 -20.23 15.42 1.73
CA TYR A 320 -21.34 14.76 1.07
C TYR A 320 -22.65 14.98 1.83
N HIS A 321 -23.74 15.06 1.08
CA HIS A 321 -25.10 15.16 1.60
C HIS A 321 -26.04 14.27 0.80
N ASN A 322 -26.65 13.28 1.47
CA ASN A 322 -27.53 12.29 0.87
C ASN A 322 -28.85 12.19 1.64
N GLU A 323 -29.91 12.82 1.13
CA GLU A 323 -31.25 12.73 1.74
C GLU A 323 -31.85 11.32 1.73
N ALA A 324 -31.36 10.45 0.83
CA ALA A 324 -31.79 9.06 0.72
C ALA A 324 -30.90 8.08 1.51
N ALA A 325 -30.02 8.57 2.39
CA ALA A 325 -29.18 7.73 3.23
C ALA A 325 -30.03 6.87 4.18
N SER A 326 -29.51 5.70 4.57
CA SER A 326 -30.23 4.75 5.44
C SER A 326 -30.41 5.26 6.88
N SER A 327 -29.63 6.25 7.31
CA SER A 327 -29.78 6.93 8.60
C SER A 327 -29.77 8.46 8.46
N LYS A 328 -30.38 9.14 9.43
CA LYS A 328 -30.41 10.61 9.52
C LYS A 328 -29.14 11.21 10.14
N TYR A 329 -28.24 10.35 10.62
CA TYR A 329 -27.06 10.72 11.38
C TYR A 329 -26.00 11.42 10.52
N LYS A 330 -25.12 12.15 11.20
CA LYS A 330 -23.94 12.78 10.62
C LYS A 330 -22.66 12.09 11.07
N VAL A 331 -21.68 11.98 10.18
CA VAL A 331 -20.36 11.43 10.49
C VAL A 331 -19.23 12.34 10.03
N VAL A 332 -18.20 12.47 10.86
CA VAL A 332 -16.92 13.08 10.48
C VAL A 332 -15.85 11.99 10.52
N LEU A 333 -15.10 11.86 9.42
CA LEU A 333 -14.01 10.90 9.24
C LEU A 333 -12.68 11.66 9.13
N PHE A 334 -11.75 11.38 10.04
CA PHE A 334 -10.35 11.81 9.98
C PHE A 334 -9.49 10.59 9.65
N GLY A 335 -8.79 10.59 8.51
CA GLY A 335 -8.09 9.38 8.09
C GLY A 335 -6.89 9.59 7.19
N ASP A 336 -6.40 8.49 6.61
CA ASP A 336 -5.33 8.50 5.60
C ASP A 336 -5.84 7.98 4.24
N SER A 337 -4.97 7.43 3.40
CA SER A 337 -5.35 6.87 2.10
C SER A 337 -6.25 5.64 2.17
N PHE A 338 -6.29 4.90 3.28
CA PHE A 338 -7.21 3.78 3.51
C PHE A 338 -8.64 4.26 3.73
N SER A 339 -8.81 5.42 4.36
CA SER A 339 -10.12 6.02 4.64
C SER A 339 -11.00 6.21 3.40
N ARG A 340 -10.42 6.41 2.20
CA ARG A 340 -11.17 6.64 0.95
C ARG A 340 -12.12 5.50 0.59
N PHE A 341 -11.81 4.28 1.01
CA PHE A 341 -12.65 3.11 0.75
C PHE A 341 -13.89 3.08 1.65
N PHE A 342 -13.94 3.89 2.70
CA PHE A 342 -15.15 4.10 3.49
C PHE A 342 -16.14 5.03 2.81
N TYR A 343 -15.71 5.93 1.91
CA TYR A 343 -16.55 7.05 1.47
C TYR A 343 -17.88 6.59 0.86
N PRO A 344 -17.93 5.62 -0.07
CA PRO A 344 -19.21 5.20 -0.64
C PRO A 344 -20.13 4.48 0.36
N ILE A 345 -19.54 3.80 1.34
CA ILE A 345 -20.27 3.11 2.41
C ILE A 345 -20.89 4.16 3.33
N LEU A 346 -20.08 5.12 3.80
CA LEU A 346 -20.54 6.20 4.67
C LEU A 346 -21.59 7.07 3.98
N CYS A 347 -21.43 7.40 2.70
CA CYS A 347 -22.40 8.21 1.96
C CYS A 347 -23.76 7.53 1.79
N LYS A 348 -23.79 6.19 1.72
CA LYS A 348 -25.05 5.44 1.69
C LYS A 348 -25.68 5.32 3.07
N THR A 349 -24.86 5.31 4.12
CA THR A 349 -25.29 5.08 5.50
C THR A 349 -25.72 6.36 6.23
N PHE A 350 -24.99 7.47 6.03
CA PHE A 350 -25.17 8.72 6.77
C PHE A 350 -25.67 9.83 5.85
N ARG A 351 -26.62 10.63 6.35
CA ARG A 351 -27.17 11.76 5.60
C ARG A 351 -26.12 12.84 5.32
N ARG A 352 -25.18 13.05 6.24
CA ARG A 352 -24.07 14.00 6.06
C ARG A 352 -22.74 13.36 6.42
N VAL A 353 -21.78 13.47 5.52
CA VAL A 353 -20.44 12.88 5.67
C VAL A 353 -19.40 13.96 5.40
N VAL A 354 -18.48 14.16 6.34
CA VAL A 354 -17.31 15.02 6.15
C VAL A 354 -16.07 14.14 6.25
N CYS A 355 -15.32 14.04 5.17
CA CYS A 355 -14.09 13.26 5.10
C CYS A 355 -12.88 14.18 5.01
N ILE A 356 -11.92 14.02 5.92
CA ILE A 356 -10.70 14.83 6.00
C ILE A 356 -9.50 13.89 6.10
N ARG A 357 -8.57 14.01 5.16
CA ARG A 357 -7.31 13.26 5.16
C ARG A 357 -6.24 13.96 5.99
N SER A 358 -6.44 13.94 7.31
CA SER A 358 -5.55 14.51 8.34
C SER A 358 -4.58 13.50 8.97
N ALA A 359 -4.38 12.34 8.33
CA ALA A 359 -3.61 11.21 8.86
C ALA A 359 -4.09 10.73 10.25
N GLY A 360 -5.41 10.82 10.48
CA GLY A 360 -6.08 10.45 11.72
C GLY A 360 -6.10 11.53 12.82
N SER A 361 -5.46 12.68 12.61
CA SER A 361 -5.50 13.79 13.56
C SER A 361 -6.88 14.46 13.58
N ILE A 362 -7.37 14.81 14.77
CA ILE A 362 -8.68 15.48 14.94
C ILE A 362 -8.53 16.98 14.77
N ILE A 363 -9.53 17.61 14.16
CA ILE A 363 -9.66 19.06 14.07
C ILE A 363 -10.91 19.51 14.83
N ARG A 364 -10.73 20.17 15.98
CA ARG A 364 -11.82 20.51 16.93
C ARG A 364 -12.86 21.45 16.34
N ASP A 365 -12.45 22.43 15.54
CA ASP A 365 -13.39 23.39 14.96
C ASP A 365 -14.35 22.73 13.95
N VAL A 366 -13.87 21.73 13.19
CA VAL A 366 -14.73 20.92 12.31
C VAL A 366 -15.77 20.17 13.12
N LEU A 367 -15.38 19.52 14.23
CA LEU A 367 -16.32 18.82 15.10
C LEU A 367 -17.34 19.76 15.75
N THR A 368 -16.88 20.95 16.15
CA THR A 368 -17.73 21.98 16.78
C THR A 368 -18.77 22.54 15.81
N HIS A 369 -18.38 22.76 14.56
CA HIS A 369 -19.26 23.21 13.48
C HIS A 369 -20.24 22.11 13.06
N GLU A 370 -19.73 20.95 12.68
CA GLU A 370 -20.54 19.88 12.08
C GLU A 370 -21.47 19.18 13.08
N LYS A 371 -21.08 19.17 14.36
CA LYS A 371 -21.78 18.48 15.47
C LYS A 371 -22.18 17.05 15.08
N PRO A 372 -21.21 16.18 14.76
CA PRO A 372 -21.53 14.85 14.26
C PRO A 372 -22.08 13.93 15.34
N ASP A 373 -22.89 12.97 14.91
CA ASP A 373 -23.39 11.90 15.79
C ASP A 373 -22.34 10.78 15.97
N PHE A 374 -21.45 10.63 15.00
CA PHE A 374 -20.38 9.62 14.95
C PHE A 374 -19.08 10.25 14.47
N VAL A 375 -17.96 9.82 15.06
CA VAL A 375 -16.63 10.23 14.61
C VAL A 375 -15.79 8.98 14.33
N ILE A 376 -15.18 8.95 13.16
CA ILE A 376 -14.31 7.85 12.76
C ILE A 376 -12.90 8.42 12.62
N ILE A 377 -11.96 7.81 13.31
CA ILE A 377 -10.54 7.98 13.05
C ILE A 377 -10.08 6.73 12.33
N GLU A 378 -9.50 6.89 11.16
CA GLU A 378 -8.92 5.80 10.39
C GLU A 378 -7.40 5.99 10.35
N ARG A 379 -6.65 4.90 10.54
CA ARG A 379 -5.20 4.94 10.34
C ARG A 379 -4.64 3.58 9.96
N ALA A 380 -3.78 3.54 8.96
CA ALA A 380 -3.00 2.36 8.64
C ALA A 380 -2.08 1.99 9.81
N GLU A 381 -1.99 0.70 10.11
CA GLU A 381 -1.14 0.12 11.14
C GLU A 381 0.29 0.64 11.03
N ARG A 382 0.82 0.72 9.80
CA ARG A 382 2.19 1.20 9.54
C ARG A 382 2.45 2.65 9.95
N PHE A 383 1.42 3.47 10.12
CA PHE A 383 1.55 4.84 10.61
C PHE A 383 1.40 4.94 12.14
N SER A 384 0.92 3.88 12.79
CA SER A 384 0.57 3.85 14.22
C SER A 384 1.74 3.81 15.19
N LEU A 385 2.98 3.86 14.68
CA LEU A 385 4.17 4.09 15.50
C LEU A 385 4.15 5.42 16.24
N THR A 386 3.49 6.43 15.67
CA THR A 386 3.24 7.72 16.33
C THR A 386 1.76 7.92 16.60
N ALA A 387 1.43 8.57 17.72
CA ALA A 387 0.06 8.93 18.03
C ALA A 387 -0.44 10.09 17.14
N PRO A 388 -1.73 10.11 16.77
CA PRO A 388 -2.33 11.27 16.12
C PRO A 388 -2.41 12.45 17.10
N SER A 389 -2.60 13.64 16.55
CA SER A 389 -2.74 14.88 17.32
C SER A 389 -4.17 15.41 17.31
N ILE A 390 -4.48 16.29 18.25
CA ILE A 390 -5.74 17.03 18.28
C ILE A 390 -5.41 18.51 18.06
N HIS A 391 -5.78 19.03 16.89
CA HIS A 391 -5.60 20.42 16.51
C HIS A 391 -6.86 21.23 16.79
N ARG A 392 -6.71 22.53 17.04
CA ARG A 392 -7.85 23.44 17.17
C ARG A 392 -8.45 23.70 15.78
N THR A 393 -7.60 24.17 14.87
CA THR A 393 -7.99 24.63 13.52
C THR A 393 -7.46 23.69 12.42
N ILE A 394 -7.96 23.85 11.19
CA ILE A 394 -7.46 23.10 10.02
C ILE A 394 -6.00 23.47 9.72
N SER A 395 -5.66 24.77 9.77
CA SER A 395 -4.33 25.30 9.44
C SER A 395 -3.22 24.85 10.39
N GLU A 396 -3.55 24.49 11.64
CA GLU A 396 -2.60 23.91 12.61
C GLU A 396 -2.18 22.47 12.28
N CYS A 397 -2.95 21.76 11.45
CA CYS A 397 -2.66 20.38 11.09
C CYS A 397 -1.71 20.32 9.89
N SER A 398 -0.47 19.87 10.10
CA SER A 398 0.54 19.81 9.04
C SER A 398 0.15 18.95 7.84
N ALA A 399 -0.67 17.91 8.05
CA ALA A 399 -1.23 17.10 6.96
C ALA A 399 -2.12 17.92 6.02
N MET A 400 -2.78 18.96 6.53
CA MET A 400 -3.69 19.83 5.77
C MET A 400 -2.94 20.88 4.96
N THR A 401 -1.81 21.39 5.47
CA THR A 401 -1.05 22.46 4.82
C THR A 401 0.02 21.95 3.85
N LYS A 402 0.53 20.73 4.06
CA LYS A 402 1.64 20.13 3.29
C LYS A 402 1.49 20.20 1.77
N TYR A 403 0.27 20.03 1.26
CA TYR A 403 -0.02 20.04 -0.18
C TYR A 403 -1.06 21.09 -0.57
N ALA A 404 -1.33 22.06 0.30
CA ALA A 404 -2.41 23.02 0.11
C ALA A 404 -2.21 23.88 -1.16
N ASP A 405 -0.96 24.19 -1.53
CA ASP A 405 -0.65 24.92 -2.77
C ASP A 405 -1.17 24.23 -4.04
N ASN A 406 -1.26 22.89 -4.05
CA ASN A 406 -1.79 22.15 -5.21
C ASN A 406 -3.28 22.42 -5.46
N MET A 407 -4.01 22.97 -4.48
CA MET A 407 -5.40 23.39 -4.65
C MET A 407 -5.54 24.53 -5.67
N LYS A 408 -4.49 25.34 -5.87
CA LYS A 408 -4.48 26.44 -6.85
C LYS A 408 -4.77 25.94 -8.28
N ASN A 409 -4.38 24.70 -8.59
CA ASN A 409 -4.65 24.06 -9.88
C ASN A 409 -6.15 23.82 -10.15
N ASN A 410 -7.00 23.85 -9.11
CA ASN A 410 -8.45 23.66 -9.21
C ASN A 410 -9.22 24.83 -8.60
N ARG A 411 -8.60 26.02 -8.49
CA ARG A 411 -9.13 27.19 -7.77
C ARG A 411 -10.59 27.49 -8.09
N GLU A 412 -10.93 27.62 -9.37
CA GLU A 412 -12.30 27.94 -9.81
C GLU A 412 -13.30 26.89 -9.36
N ARG A 413 -13.02 25.60 -9.62
CA ARG A 413 -13.88 24.48 -9.23
C ARG A 413 -14.07 24.39 -7.72
N ILE A 414 -13.02 24.69 -6.95
CA ILE A 414 -13.09 24.74 -5.48
C ILE A 414 -14.03 25.87 -5.06
N PHE A 415 -13.86 27.08 -5.59
CA PHE A 415 -14.74 28.22 -5.29
C PHE A 415 -16.18 28.05 -5.78
N GLU A 416 -16.43 27.20 -6.78
CA GLU A 416 -17.79 26.81 -7.15
C GLU A 416 -18.40 25.88 -6.10
N SER A 417 -17.67 24.86 -5.68
CA SER A 417 -18.16 23.87 -4.71
C SER A 417 -18.29 24.42 -3.28
N ILE A 418 -17.44 25.38 -2.89
CA ILE A 418 -17.44 25.93 -1.53
C ILE A 418 -18.72 26.70 -1.19
N LYS A 419 -19.45 27.18 -2.21
CA LYS A 419 -20.74 27.88 -2.08
C LYS A 419 -21.85 27.00 -1.49
N PHE A 420 -21.67 25.68 -1.51
CA PHE A 420 -22.60 24.72 -0.88
C PHE A 420 -22.31 24.49 0.60
N LEU A 421 -21.28 25.13 1.17
CA LEU A 421 -20.97 25.10 2.59
C LEU A 421 -21.43 26.39 3.27
N ASP A 422 -21.73 26.30 4.57
CA ASP A 422 -22.06 27.46 5.39
C ASP A 422 -20.89 28.44 5.46
N LYS A 423 -21.17 29.75 5.45
CA LYS A 423 -20.10 30.78 5.42
C LYS A 423 -19.17 30.75 6.64
N ASP A 424 -19.68 30.31 7.78
CA ASP A 424 -18.94 30.16 9.04
C ASP A 424 -18.28 28.78 9.18
N ASN A 425 -18.35 27.92 8.16
CA ASN A 425 -17.70 26.63 8.16
C ASN A 425 -16.16 26.79 8.15
N PRO A 426 -15.42 26.13 9.06
CA PRO A 426 -13.95 26.25 9.12
C PRO A 426 -13.24 25.82 7.84
N ILE A 427 -13.85 24.93 7.03
CA ILE A 427 -13.33 24.54 5.71
C ILE A 427 -13.33 25.75 4.77
N VAL A 428 -14.37 26.59 4.81
CA VAL A 428 -14.48 27.80 3.98
C VAL A 428 -13.35 28.76 4.31
N SER A 429 -13.17 29.08 5.59
CA SER A 429 -12.10 29.99 6.04
C SER A 429 -10.71 29.47 5.65
N PHE A 430 -10.45 28.16 5.81
CA PHE A 430 -9.17 27.54 5.43
C PHE A 430 -8.91 27.64 3.92
N ILE A 431 -9.90 27.31 3.09
CA ILE A 431 -9.74 27.36 1.63
C ILE A 431 -9.56 28.81 1.14
N GLU A 432 -10.31 29.76 1.70
CA GLU A 432 -10.13 31.17 1.40
C GLU A 432 -8.74 31.69 1.81
N GLU A 433 -8.19 31.23 2.94
CA GLU A 433 -6.83 31.57 3.36
C GLU A 433 -5.78 31.07 2.35
N ILE A 434 -5.94 29.85 1.84
CA ILE A 434 -4.99 29.21 0.91
C ILE A 434 -5.10 29.75 -0.53
N LEU A 435 -6.29 30.13 -0.98
CA LEU A 435 -6.59 30.50 -2.38
C LEU A 435 -6.83 32.00 -2.62
N LYS A 436 -6.74 32.82 -1.58
CA LYS A 436 -6.48 34.27 -1.71
C LYS A 436 -5.15 34.49 -2.40
#